data_AF-B9XI10-F1
#
_entry.id   AF-B9XI10-F1
#
_cell.length_a   1.000
_cell.length_b   1.000
_cell.length_c   1.000
_cell.angle_alpha   90.00
_cell.angle_beta   90.00
_cell.angle_gamma   90.00
#
_symmetry.space_group_name_H-M   'P 1'
#
loop_
_entity.id
_entity.type
_entity.pdbx_description
1 polymer ?
#
loop_
_entity_poly.entity_id
_entity_poly.type
_entity_poly.pdbx_seq_one_letter_code
_entity_poly.pdbx_strand_id
1 'polypeptide(L)'
;MENDSQFVRQQVATTALPMQVVCKWTRPLLDEGYVPFPKKLVRCLHRLFTDANAAKDLAVILAVVDYHRPKLSRNPSIEYLSFLAGLEVAEFEASLSRLEERGFVRVVVIRDELGGVEISYAGLLAEIDKLTRGDAQ
;
A
#
# COMPACT_ATOMS: atom_id res chain seq x y z
N MET A 1 12.20 -0.53 -26.06
CA MET A 1 13.42 -0.02 -25.39
C MET A 1 12.92 0.71 -24.18
N GLU A 2 13.21 0.14 -23.01
CA GLU A 2 12.70 0.56 -21.71
C GLU A 2 12.98 2.03 -21.44
N ASN A 3 11.93 2.77 -21.09
CA ASN A 3 12.10 3.96 -20.27
C ASN A 3 12.08 3.45 -18.83
N ASP A 4 13.22 2.93 -18.37
CA ASP A 4 13.47 2.67 -16.95
C ASP A 4 13.38 4.02 -16.24
N SER A 5 12.17 4.35 -15.79
CA SER A 5 11.96 5.41 -14.82
C SER A 5 12.74 4.96 -13.58
N GLN A 6 13.96 5.48 -13.40
CA GLN A 6 14.83 5.13 -12.28
C GLN A 6 14.25 5.70 -10.98
N PHE A 7 13.19 5.08 -10.50
CA PHE A 7 12.73 5.27 -9.15
C PHE A 7 13.77 4.66 -8.21
N VAL A 8 14.13 5.40 -7.16
CA VAL A 8 15.08 4.95 -6.16
C VAL A 8 14.37 4.93 -4.82
N ARG A 9 14.55 3.84 -4.08
CA ARG A 9 13.97 3.69 -2.74
C ARG A 9 14.68 4.63 -1.78
N GLN A 10 13.93 5.46 -1.08
CA GLN A 10 14.49 6.39 -0.12
C GLN A 10 14.96 5.63 1.12
N GLN A 11 16.18 5.91 1.53
CA GLN A 11 16.76 5.33 2.73
C GLN A 11 16.46 6.18 3.96
N VAL A 12 16.17 5.54 5.10
CA VAL A 12 15.89 6.17 6.38
C VAL A 12 16.99 5.87 7.40
N ALA A 13 17.27 6.85 8.26
CA ALA A 13 18.22 6.67 9.34
C ALA A 13 17.66 5.70 10.40
N THR A 14 18.01 4.42 10.32
CA THR A 14 17.50 3.38 11.23
C THR A 14 17.89 3.61 12.69
N THR A 15 18.93 4.42 12.94
CA THR A 15 19.38 4.83 14.29
C THR A 15 18.33 5.65 15.03
N ALA A 16 17.45 6.35 14.31
CA ALA A 16 16.37 7.14 14.87
C ALA A 16 15.07 6.33 15.10
N LEU A 17 15.03 5.05 14.73
CA LEU A 17 13.83 4.22 14.89
C LEU A 17 13.60 3.80 16.35
N PRO A 18 12.34 3.71 16.82
CA PRO A 18 12.03 3.22 18.15
C PRO A 18 12.57 1.80 18.39
N MET A 19 13.14 1.56 19.58
CA MET A 19 13.77 0.27 19.92
C MET A 19 12.79 -0.92 19.80
N GLN A 20 11.49 -0.69 20.04
CA GLN A 20 10.47 -1.74 19.94
C GLN A 20 10.25 -2.25 18.51
N VAL A 21 10.71 -1.51 17.49
CA VAL A 21 10.69 -1.91 16.09
C VAL A 21 11.98 -2.67 15.76
N VAL A 22 13.13 -2.10 16.14
CA VAL A 22 14.47 -2.65 15.86
C VAL A 22 14.75 -3.97 16.59
N CYS A 23 14.08 -4.24 17.72
CA CYS A 23 14.21 -5.54 18.39
C CYS A 23 13.43 -6.67 17.72
N LYS A 24 12.54 -6.35 16.76
CA LYS A 24 11.74 -7.33 16.00
C LYS A 24 12.26 -7.57 14.60
N TRP A 25 12.91 -6.57 14.02
CA TRP A 25 13.44 -6.59 12.66
C TRP A 25 14.84 -5.99 12.63
N THR A 26 15.72 -6.60 11.84
CA THR A 26 17.09 -6.10 11.69
C THR A 26 17.10 -4.75 10.97
N ARG A 27 18.07 -3.89 11.32
CA ARG A 27 18.21 -2.56 10.69
C ARG A 27 18.26 -2.60 9.14
N PRO A 28 18.96 -3.54 8.48
CA PRO A 28 18.97 -3.61 7.01
C PRO A 28 17.62 -3.97 6.37
N LEU A 29 16.63 -4.41 7.15
CA LEU A 29 15.27 -4.63 6.64
C LEU A 29 14.35 -3.41 6.84
N LEU A 30 14.85 -2.40 7.56
CA LEU A 30 14.09 -1.20 7.93
C LEU A 30 14.70 0.07 7.31
N ASP A 31 15.76 -0.07 6.52
CA ASP A 31 16.51 1.05 5.95
C ASP A 31 15.76 1.70 4.78
N GLU A 32 14.76 1.06 4.19
CA GLU A 32 13.76 1.67 3.29
C GLU A 32 12.52 2.23 4.01
N GLY A 33 12.50 2.17 5.35
CA GLY A 33 11.33 2.49 6.16
C GLY A 33 10.41 1.28 6.37
N TYR A 34 9.23 1.54 6.93
CA TYR A 34 8.23 0.50 7.17
C TYR A 34 6.82 1.09 7.20
N VAL A 35 5.86 0.28 6.77
CA VAL A 35 4.42 0.61 6.87
C VAL A 35 3.86 -0.02 8.15
N PRO A 36 3.27 0.77 9.06
CA PRO A 36 2.60 0.21 10.23
C PRO A 36 1.45 -0.71 9.80
N PHE A 37 1.50 -1.97 10.23
CA PHE A 37 0.48 -2.95 9.90
C PHE A 37 -0.51 -3.08 11.07
N PRO A 38 -1.77 -2.60 10.96
CA PRO A 38 -2.69 -2.59 12.09
C PRO A 38 -3.05 -4.01 12.55
N LYS A 39 -3.05 -4.26 13.87
CA LYS A 39 -3.44 -5.58 14.42
C LYS A 39 -4.87 -6.00 14.05
N LYS A 40 -5.76 -5.05 13.77
CA LYS A 40 -7.10 -5.35 13.25
C LYS A 40 -7.01 -5.98 11.85
N LEU A 41 -6.23 -5.39 10.95
CA LEU A 41 -5.98 -5.93 9.61
C LEU A 41 -5.36 -7.34 9.67
N VAL A 42 -4.34 -7.57 10.51
CA VAL A 42 -3.74 -8.91 10.69
C VAL A 42 -4.80 -9.96 11.00
N ARG A 43 -5.73 -9.65 11.92
CA ARG A 43 -6.75 -10.60 12.40
C ARG A 43 -7.77 -10.98 11.32
N CYS A 44 -8.05 -10.10 10.35
CA CYS A 44 -9.02 -10.36 9.29
C CYS A 44 -8.39 -10.57 7.91
N LEU A 45 -7.05 -10.58 7.79
CA LEU A 45 -6.35 -10.68 6.50
C LEU A 45 -6.80 -11.89 5.68
N HIS A 46 -6.89 -13.06 6.32
CA HIS A 46 -7.32 -14.32 5.70
C HIS A 46 -8.78 -14.31 5.21
N ARG A 47 -9.60 -13.36 5.65
CA ARG A 47 -10.98 -13.15 5.17
C ARG A 47 -11.03 -12.10 4.08
N LEU A 48 -10.13 -11.12 4.15
CA LEU A 48 -10.01 -10.02 3.20
C LEU A 48 -9.19 -10.39 1.96
N PHE A 49 -8.33 -11.40 1.98
CA PHE A 49 -7.51 -11.75 0.83
C PHE A 49 -7.42 -13.28 0.75
N THR A 50 -8.32 -13.88 -0.01
CA THR A 50 -8.55 -15.35 -0.04
C THR A 50 -8.12 -16.00 -1.35
N ASP A 51 -7.93 -15.22 -2.42
CA ASP A 51 -7.57 -15.73 -3.74
C ASP A 51 -6.05 -15.84 -3.95
N ALA A 52 -5.65 -16.38 -5.09
CA ALA A 52 -4.24 -16.59 -5.45
C ALA A 52 -3.44 -15.28 -5.59
N ASN A 53 -4.10 -14.13 -5.75
CA ASN A 53 -3.48 -12.81 -5.86
C ASN A 53 -3.42 -12.06 -4.53
N ALA A 54 -3.88 -12.65 -3.42
CA ALA A 54 -3.93 -12.06 -2.09
C ALA A 54 -2.65 -11.29 -1.69
N ALA A 55 -1.47 -11.85 -1.96
CA ALA A 55 -0.20 -11.21 -1.64
C ALA A 55 0.08 -9.96 -2.49
N LYS A 56 -0.27 -9.98 -3.79
CA LYS A 56 -0.11 -8.84 -4.69
C LYS A 56 -1.08 -7.72 -4.33
N ASP A 57 -2.33 -8.08 -4.08
CA ASP A 57 -3.37 -7.14 -3.63
C ASP A 57 -2.96 -6.45 -2.32
N LEU A 58 -2.40 -7.20 -1.37
CA LEU A 58 -1.86 -6.63 -0.14
C LEU A 58 -0.67 -5.69 -0.40
N ALA A 59 0.26 -6.06 -1.28
CA ALA A 59 1.38 -5.21 -1.65
C ALA A 59 0.93 -3.87 -2.25
N VAL A 60 -0.09 -3.88 -3.14
CA VAL A 60 -0.70 -2.68 -3.69
C VAL A 60 -1.31 -1.79 -2.61
N ILE A 61 -2.10 -2.38 -1.68
CA ILE A 61 -2.66 -1.62 -0.56
C ILE A 61 -1.57 -0.97 0.29
N LEU A 62 -0.49 -1.70 0.60
CA LEU A 62 0.59 -1.17 1.43
C LEU A 62 1.35 -0.04 0.73
N ALA A 63 1.58 -0.13 -0.59
CA ALA A 63 2.16 0.95 -1.36
C ALA A 63 1.28 2.22 -1.36
N VAL A 64 -0.04 2.05 -1.51
CA VAL A 64 -1.01 3.16 -1.44
C VAL A 64 -1.01 3.81 -0.05
N VAL A 65 -1.04 3.00 1.02
CA VAL A 65 -1.05 3.48 2.41
C VAL A 65 0.25 4.18 2.78
N ASP A 66 1.41 3.65 2.36
CA ASP A 66 2.71 4.28 2.63
C ASP A 66 2.83 5.67 1.98
N TYR A 67 2.29 5.80 0.77
CA TYR A 67 2.27 7.07 0.06
C TYR A 67 1.37 8.10 0.75
N HIS A 68 0.25 7.67 1.34
CA HIS A 68 -0.75 8.54 1.94
C HIS A 68 -0.24 9.23 3.22
N ARG A 69 0.53 10.32 3.05
CA ARG A 69 1.13 11.10 4.14
C ARG A 69 0.50 12.50 4.28
N PRO A 70 0.45 13.07 5.50
CA PRO A 70 0.04 14.47 5.66
C PRO A 70 0.96 15.40 4.87
N LYS A 71 0.39 16.42 4.20
CA LYS A 71 1.12 17.42 3.39
C LYS A 71 1.80 16.85 2.13
N LEU A 72 1.14 15.92 1.44
CA LEU A 72 1.52 15.54 0.08
C LEU A 72 1.50 16.77 -0.83
N SER A 73 2.63 17.06 -1.49
CA SER A 73 2.75 18.16 -2.43
C SER A 73 2.26 17.80 -3.84
N ARG A 74 2.18 16.50 -4.15
CA ARG A 74 1.79 15.94 -5.46
C ARG A 74 1.11 14.59 -5.29
N ASN A 75 0.28 14.22 -6.26
CA ASN A 75 -0.27 12.87 -6.37
C ASN A 75 0.75 11.92 -7.01
N PRO A 76 0.75 10.63 -6.66
CA PRO A 76 1.67 9.66 -7.24
C PRO A 76 1.22 9.28 -8.66
N SER A 77 2.16 8.82 -9.47
CA SER A 77 1.84 8.10 -10.71
C SER A 77 1.65 6.61 -10.43
N ILE A 78 1.01 5.89 -11.35
CA ILE A 78 0.83 4.44 -11.25
C ILE A 78 2.20 3.73 -11.26
N GLU A 79 3.14 4.19 -12.08
CA GLU A 79 4.48 3.62 -12.20
C GLU A 79 5.27 3.76 -10.90
N TYR A 80 5.13 4.89 -10.20
CA TYR A 80 5.76 5.06 -8.90
C TYR A 80 5.17 4.11 -7.84
N LEU A 81 3.85 3.96 -7.81
CA LEU A 81 3.19 3.06 -6.87
C LEU A 81 3.51 1.58 -7.19
N SER A 82 3.59 1.20 -8.46
CA SER A 82 3.98 -0.15 -8.86
C SER A 82 5.41 -0.46 -8.44
N PHE A 83 6.32 0.49 -8.61
CA PHE A 83 7.68 0.40 -8.09
C PHE A 83 7.75 0.23 -6.57
N LEU A 84 6.96 0.99 -5.80
CA LEU A 84 6.88 0.84 -4.34
C LEU A 84 6.36 -0.55 -3.95
N ALA A 85 5.33 -1.04 -4.65
CA ALA A 85 4.75 -2.36 -4.45
C ALA A 85 5.70 -3.51 -4.89
N GLY A 86 6.74 -3.21 -5.67
CA GLY A 86 7.63 -4.22 -6.26
C GLY A 86 6.95 -5.06 -7.33
N LEU A 87 6.03 -4.46 -8.09
CA LEU A 87 5.26 -5.11 -9.15
C LEU A 87 5.49 -4.41 -10.49
N GLU A 88 5.34 -5.18 -11.57
CA GLU A 88 5.20 -4.61 -12.90
C GLU A 88 3.93 -3.75 -12.99
N VAL A 89 3.96 -2.70 -13.82
CA VAL A 89 2.83 -1.75 -13.96
C VAL A 89 1.53 -2.48 -14.27
N ALA A 90 1.54 -3.42 -15.21
CA ALA A 90 0.36 -4.18 -15.60
C ALA A 90 -0.18 -5.06 -14.45
N GLU A 91 0.69 -5.64 -13.62
CA GLU A 91 0.27 -6.44 -12.46
C GLU A 91 -0.31 -5.56 -11.36
N PHE A 92 0.27 -4.37 -11.17
CA PHE A 92 -0.23 -3.36 -10.24
C PHE A 92 -1.62 -2.90 -10.65
N GLU A 93 -1.81 -2.50 -11.90
CA GLU A 93 -3.10 -2.06 -12.44
C GLU A 93 -4.16 -3.16 -12.34
N ALA A 94 -3.82 -4.41 -12.68
CA ALA A 94 -4.73 -5.54 -12.53
C ALA A 94 -5.13 -5.76 -11.05
N SER A 95 -4.21 -5.60 -10.12
CA SER A 95 -4.48 -5.70 -8.68
C SER A 95 -5.32 -4.55 -8.17
N LEU A 96 -5.06 -3.33 -8.64
CA LEU A 96 -5.84 -2.14 -8.31
C LEU A 96 -7.29 -2.28 -8.81
N SER A 97 -7.49 -2.79 -10.03
CA SER A 97 -8.81 -3.07 -10.58
C SER A 97 -9.58 -4.09 -9.74
N ARG A 98 -8.94 -5.21 -9.34
CA ARG A 98 -9.58 -6.19 -8.44
C ARG A 98 -9.97 -5.58 -7.10
N LEU A 99 -9.08 -4.78 -6.50
CA LEU A 99 -9.36 -4.10 -5.24
C LEU A 99 -10.53 -3.11 -5.36
N GLU A 100 -10.66 -2.43 -6.50
CA GLU A 100 -11.76 -1.52 -6.79
C GLU A 100 -13.09 -2.26 -7.01
N GLU A 101 -13.09 -3.36 -7.77
CA GLU A 101 -14.25 -4.25 -7.93
C GLU A 101 -14.78 -4.79 -6.60
N ARG A 102 -13.87 -5.04 -5.65
CA ARG A 102 -14.20 -5.49 -4.29
C ARG A 102 -14.65 -4.35 -3.37
N GLY A 103 -14.64 -3.11 -3.84
CA GLY A 103 -15.00 -1.92 -3.09
C GLY A 103 -13.99 -1.56 -2.00
N PHE A 104 -12.77 -2.10 -2.04
CA PHE A 104 -11.73 -1.82 -1.04
C PHE A 104 -11.04 -0.49 -1.31
N VAL A 105 -10.86 -0.17 -2.59
CA VAL A 105 -10.31 1.10 -3.03
C VAL A 105 -11.21 1.80 -4.04
N ARG A 106 -11.00 3.09 -4.22
CA ARG A 106 -11.56 3.90 -5.31
C ARG A 106 -10.45 4.71 -5.94
N VAL A 107 -10.33 4.65 -7.26
CA VAL A 107 -9.29 5.32 -8.02
C VAL A 107 -9.87 6.51 -8.79
N VAL A 108 -9.24 7.66 -8.69
CA VAL A 108 -9.58 8.85 -9.49
C VAL A 108 -8.34 9.31 -10.22
N VAL A 109 -8.35 9.21 -11.54
CA VAL A 109 -7.27 9.72 -12.39
C VAL A 109 -7.40 11.24 -12.52
N ILE A 110 -6.34 11.94 -12.14
CA ILE A 110 -6.29 13.40 -12.20
C ILE A 110 -5.73 13.81 -13.56
N ARG A 111 -6.49 14.62 -14.28
CA ARG A 111 -6.18 15.06 -15.67
C ARG A 111 -5.63 16.48 -15.74
N ASP A 112 -4.89 16.92 -14.73
CA ASP A 112 -4.21 18.21 -14.74
C ASP A 112 -2.79 18.09 -15.35
N GLU A 113 -2.06 19.20 -15.42
CA GLU A 113 -0.70 19.26 -15.99
C GLU A 113 0.32 18.42 -15.20
N LEU A 114 0.04 18.10 -13.93
CA LEU A 114 0.91 17.29 -13.07
C LEU A 114 0.52 15.82 -13.08
N GLY A 115 -0.72 15.50 -13.48
CA GLY A 115 -1.27 14.15 -13.59
C GLY A 115 -1.32 13.40 -12.26
N GLY A 116 -1.45 12.08 -12.35
CA GLY A 116 -1.40 11.16 -11.23
C GLY A 116 -2.75 10.57 -10.83
N VAL A 117 -2.76 9.88 -9.69
CA VAL A 117 -3.93 9.16 -9.20
C VAL A 117 -4.23 9.49 -7.74
N GLU A 118 -5.49 9.78 -7.45
CA GLU A 118 -5.99 9.78 -6.08
C GLU A 118 -6.59 8.40 -5.79
N ILE A 119 -6.06 7.72 -4.77
CA ILE A 119 -6.54 6.39 -4.37
C ILE A 119 -7.04 6.47 -2.93
N SER A 120 -8.36 6.32 -2.77
CA SER A 120 -8.98 6.18 -1.46
C SER A 120 -9.09 4.70 -1.10
N TYR A 121 -8.70 4.33 0.12
CA TYR A 121 -8.85 2.98 0.67
C TYR A 121 -9.87 2.94 1.82
N ALA A 122 -10.81 3.90 1.85
CA ALA A 122 -11.83 4.00 2.89
C ALA A 122 -12.73 2.75 2.96
N GLY A 123 -13.01 2.10 1.82
CA GLY A 123 -13.79 0.87 1.76
C GLY A 123 -13.10 -0.29 2.49
N LEU A 124 -11.78 -0.45 2.30
CA LEU A 124 -10.98 -1.41 3.06
C LEU A 124 -11.05 -1.13 4.56
N LEU A 125 -10.93 0.13 4.99
CA LEU A 125 -11.01 0.49 6.41
C LEU A 125 -12.37 0.12 7.01
N ALA A 126 -13.45 0.37 6.29
CA ALA A 126 -14.81 0.01 6.71
C ALA A 126 -14.96 -1.51 6.86
N GLU A 127 -14.44 -2.29 5.90
CA GLU A 127 -14.52 -3.76 5.97
C GLU A 127 -13.65 -4.33 7.10
N ILE A 128 -12.44 -3.80 7.33
CA ILE A 128 -11.61 -4.17 8.49
C ILE A 128 -12.38 -3.93 9.80
N ASP A 129 -13.01 -2.76 9.92
CA ASP A 129 -13.76 -2.41 11.13
C ASP A 129 -14.96 -3.34 11.31
N LYS A 130 -15.72 -3.60 10.25
CA LYS A 130 -16.84 -4.55 10.26
C LYS A 130 -16.41 -5.96 10.69
N LEU A 131 -15.28 -6.46 10.17
CA LEU A 131 -14.78 -7.79 10.50
C LEU A 131 -14.15 -7.90 11.90
N THR A 132 -13.88 -6.77 12.57
CA THR A 132 -13.16 -6.75 13.86
C THR A 132 -13.91 -6.09 15.02
N ARG A 133 -15.06 -5.47 14.78
CA ARG A 133 -16.02 -5.03 15.80
C ARG A 133 -16.90 -6.22 16.21
N GLY A 134 -16.47 -7.00 17.19
CA GLY A 134 -17.37 -7.85 17.98
C GLY A 134 -17.89 -9.14 17.34
N ASP A 135 -18.71 -9.11 16.29
CA ASP A 135 -19.64 -10.21 15.99
C ASP A 135 -19.72 -10.57 14.49
N ALA A 136 -19.01 -11.62 14.10
CA ALA A 136 -19.37 -12.46 12.97
C ALA A 136 -19.06 -13.93 13.32
N GLN A 137 -19.56 -14.36 14.48
CA GLN A 137 -19.90 -15.72 14.85
C GLN A 137 -21.16 -15.66 15.71
#